data_AF-A0A371CNB5-F1
#
_entry.id   AF-A0A371CNB5-F1
#
_cell.length_a   1.000
_cell.length_b   1.000
_cell.length_c   1.000
_cell.angle_alpha   90.00
_cell.angle_beta   90.00
_cell.angle_gamma   90.00
#
_symmetry.space_group_name_H-M   'P 1'
#
loop_
_entity.id
_entity.type
_entity.pdbx_description
1 polymer ?
#
loop_
_entity_poly.entity_id
_entity_poly.type
_entity_poly.pdbx_seq_one_letter_code
_entity_poly.pdbx_strand_id
1 'polypeptide(L)'
;MRGTSTHINNYAQLHGIRVGVIVDCDYDEHLDLMTKLTAVNHSEDETDVDMPQKRTRANRFRIIRCDWMSDNLRKFLRALYAQYIDEWETSPTRRKLGGSAPRERVTTTPPLSELGHAAIGLWCNCYNEAWLATLKRHELCSLCIIEGTYDFTIRPRPTQ
;
A
#
# COMPACT_ATOMS: atom_id res chain seq x y z
N MET A 1 18.13 -22.37 -17.44
CA MET A 1 18.19 -21.09 -16.70
C MET A 1 17.16 -20.12 -17.27
N ARG A 2 16.00 -19.99 -16.61
CA ARG A 2 15.06 -18.86 -16.78
C ARG A 2 14.39 -18.65 -15.43
N GLY A 3 14.99 -17.83 -14.59
CA GLY A 3 14.35 -17.29 -13.39
C GLY A 3 13.68 -15.98 -13.79
N THR A 4 12.41 -16.03 -14.17
CA THR A 4 11.63 -14.84 -14.48
C THR A 4 10.42 -14.75 -13.57
N SER A 5 10.44 -13.69 -12.76
CA SER A 5 9.26 -12.95 -12.29
C SER A 5 8.37 -13.56 -11.21
N THR A 6 8.84 -13.52 -9.96
CA THR A 6 7.99 -13.65 -8.77
C THR A 6 7.45 -12.28 -8.29
N HIS A 7 7.92 -11.16 -8.88
CA HIS A 7 7.58 -9.81 -8.40
C HIS A 7 6.15 -9.36 -8.76
N ILE A 8 5.57 -9.84 -9.86
CA ILE A 8 4.30 -9.30 -10.41
C ILE A 8 3.07 -9.63 -9.54
N ASN A 9 3.10 -10.69 -8.71
CA ASN A 9 1.91 -11.13 -7.96
C ASN A 9 1.66 -10.41 -6.62
N ASN A 10 2.60 -9.62 -6.10
CA ASN A 10 2.46 -9.02 -4.77
C ASN A 10 1.58 -7.76 -4.75
N TYR A 11 1.68 -6.94 -5.78
CA TYR A 11 0.98 -5.66 -5.87
C TYR A 11 -0.54 -5.81 -5.94
N ALA A 12 -1.02 -6.76 -6.73
CA ALA A 12 -2.45 -7.01 -6.93
C ALA A 12 -3.12 -7.47 -5.62
N GLN A 13 -2.44 -8.31 -4.84
CA GLN A 13 -2.95 -8.76 -3.54
C GLN A 13 -3.10 -7.59 -2.56
N LEU A 14 -2.09 -6.71 -2.50
CA LEU A 14 -2.09 -5.55 -1.62
C LEU A 14 -3.20 -4.55 -1.94
N HIS A 15 -3.33 -4.22 -3.22
CA HIS A 15 -4.40 -3.36 -3.71
C HIS A 15 -5.77 -3.97 -3.40
N GLY A 16 -5.96 -5.26 -3.73
CA GLY A 16 -7.21 -5.99 -3.49
C GLY A 16 -7.61 -6.01 -2.01
N ILE A 17 -6.66 -6.25 -1.10
CA ILE A 17 -6.92 -6.20 0.35
C ILE A 17 -7.41 -4.82 0.78
N ARG A 18 -6.76 -3.74 0.32
CA ARG A 18 -7.11 -2.37 0.73
C ARG A 18 -8.49 -1.96 0.19
N VAL A 19 -8.79 -2.31 -1.07
CA VAL A 19 -10.12 -2.09 -1.64
C VAL A 19 -11.17 -2.91 -0.88
N GLY A 20 -10.86 -4.17 -0.53
CA GLY A 20 -11.73 -5.01 0.28
C GLY A 20 -12.06 -4.39 1.64
N VAL A 21 -11.07 -3.87 2.37
CA VAL A 21 -11.30 -3.16 3.64
C VAL A 21 -12.22 -1.96 3.46
N ILE A 22 -12.04 -1.18 2.39
CA ILE A 22 -12.89 -0.02 2.12
C ILE A 22 -14.34 -0.43 1.91
N VAL A 23 -14.59 -1.47 1.11
CA VAL A 23 -15.94 -1.98 0.85
C VAL A 23 -16.54 -2.61 2.11
N ASP A 24 -15.78 -3.45 2.82
CA ASP A 24 -16.26 -4.17 4.01
C ASP A 24 -16.55 -3.24 5.20
N CYS A 25 -15.87 -2.08 5.27
CA CYS A 25 -16.01 -1.12 6.36
C CYS A 25 -16.85 0.13 5.99
N ASP A 26 -17.48 0.14 4.82
CA ASP A 26 -18.34 1.24 4.35
C ASP A 26 -17.59 2.59 4.28
N TYR A 27 -16.37 2.57 3.74
CA TYR A 27 -15.53 3.75 3.54
C TYR A 27 -15.62 4.27 2.09
N ASP A 28 -16.83 4.38 1.56
CA ASP A 28 -17.07 4.71 0.15
C ASP A 28 -16.44 6.05 -0.29
N GLU A 29 -16.24 7.00 0.64
CA GLU A 29 -15.51 8.24 0.37
C GLU A 29 -14.06 8.00 -0.12
N HIS A 30 -13.49 6.83 0.18
CA HIS A 30 -12.14 6.46 -0.21
C HIS A 30 -12.04 5.69 -1.52
N LEU A 31 -13.17 5.32 -2.13
CA LEU A 31 -13.18 4.59 -3.40
C LEU A 31 -12.58 5.42 -4.54
N ASP A 32 -12.88 6.71 -4.64
CA ASP A 32 -12.33 7.54 -5.73
C ASP A 32 -10.79 7.60 -5.66
N LEU A 33 -10.21 7.79 -4.48
CA LEU A 33 -8.75 7.70 -4.30
C LEU A 33 -8.20 6.35 -4.74
N MET A 34 -8.84 5.25 -4.30
CA MET A 34 -8.35 3.92 -4.62
C MET A 34 -8.46 3.57 -6.11
N THR A 35 -9.48 4.05 -6.81
CA THR A 35 -9.62 3.79 -8.27
C THR A 35 -8.53 4.48 -9.10
N LYS A 36 -7.92 5.55 -8.58
CA LYS A 36 -6.79 6.25 -9.22
C LYS A 36 -5.45 5.62 -8.90
N LEU A 37 -5.38 4.78 -7.85
CA LEU A 37 -4.21 3.99 -7.53
C LEU A 37 -4.30 2.65 -8.24
N THR A 38 -3.23 2.28 -8.92
CA THR A 38 -3.07 0.93 -9.45
C THR A 38 -2.20 0.11 -8.51
N ALA A 39 -2.16 -1.21 -8.75
CA ALA A 39 -1.33 -2.14 -8.01
C ALA A 39 0.13 -1.64 -7.87
N VAL A 40 0.72 -1.11 -8.95
CA VAL A 40 2.12 -0.65 -9.00
C VAL A 40 2.36 0.66 -8.22
N ASN A 41 1.31 1.39 -7.84
CA ASN A 41 1.44 2.61 -7.05
C ASN A 41 1.52 2.34 -5.55
N HIS A 42 1.31 1.10 -5.13
CA HIS A 42 1.47 0.70 -3.74
C HIS A 42 2.92 0.34 -3.44
N SER A 43 3.39 0.72 -2.24
CA SER A 43 4.74 0.44 -1.75
C SER A 43 5.20 -0.98 -2.05
N GLU A 44 6.42 -1.11 -2.57
CA GLU A 44 7.04 -2.40 -2.82
C GLU A 44 7.40 -3.12 -1.52
N ASP A 45 7.27 -4.45 -1.58
CA ASP A 45 7.63 -5.37 -0.52
C ASP A 45 8.70 -6.31 -1.09
N GLU A 46 9.96 -6.15 -0.68
CA GLU A 46 10.99 -7.13 -1.01
C GLU A 46 10.95 -8.28 -0.02
N THR A 47 10.92 -9.52 -0.52
CA THR A 47 10.98 -10.69 0.36
C THR A 47 12.36 -10.73 1.01
N ASP A 48 12.43 -10.92 2.32
CA ASP A 48 13.72 -11.12 2.99
C ASP A 48 14.33 -12.43 2.50
N VAL A 49 15.28 -12.35 1.54
CA VAL A 49 15.88 -13.51 0.87
C VAL A 49 16.89 -14.21 1.78
N ASP A 50 17.37 -13.53 2.83
CA ASP A 50 18.52 -13.96 3.64
C ASP A 50 18.13 -14.88 4.81
N MET A 51 16.84 -15.03 5.12
CA MET A 51 16.39 -15.84 6.24
C MET A 51 16.05 -17.28 5.82
N PRO A 52 16.52 -18.31 6.54
CA PRO A 52 16.20 -19.68 6.21
C PRO A 52 14.68 -19.87 6.21
N GLN A 53 14.17 -20.28 5.05
CA GLN A 53 12.76 -20.46 4.73
C GLN A 53 12.14 -21.57 5.61
N LYS A 54 11.88 -21.30 6.88
CA LYS A 54 11.07 -22.19 7.72
C LYS A 54 9.64 -22.07 7.23
N ARG A 55 9.16 -23.11 6.53
CA ARG A 55 7.80 -23.27 5.98
C ARG A 55 6.65 -22.92 6.93
N THR A 56 6.91 -22.85 8.24
CA THR A 56 5.94 -22.59 9.30
C THR A 56 5.76 -21.13 9.69
N ARG A 57 6.61 -20.19 9.24
CA ARG A 57 6.45 -18.76 9.57
C ARG A 57 6.04 -17.97 8.32
N ALA A 58 5.14 -17.01 8.49
CA ALA A 58 4.78 -16.08 7.43
C ALA A 58 6.05 -15.41 6.88
N ASN A 59 6.15 -15.30 5.56
CA ASN A 59 7.28 -14.63 4.92
C ASN A 59 7.40 -13.20 5.47
N ARG A 60 8.62 -12.80 5.85
CA ARG A 60 8.95 -11.42 6.22
C ARG A 60 9.24 -10.62 4.97
N PHE A 61 8.66 -9.44 4.89
CA PHE A 61 8.87 -8.51 3.78
C PHE A 61 9.44 -7.21 4.31
N ARG A 62 10.44 -6.68 3.62
CA ARG A 62 11.00 -5.36 3.89
C ARG A 62 10.20 -4.34 3.10
N ILE A 63 9.69 -3.32 3.79
CA ILE A 63 8.92 -2.25 3.15
C ILE A 63 9.90 -1.32 2.42
N ILE A 64 9.70 -1.15 1.12
CA ILE A 64 10.36 -0.12 0.32
C ILE A 64 9.40 1.07 0.20
N ARG A 65 9.89 2.27 0.51
CA ARG A 65 9.11 3.51 0.39
C ARG A 65 9.16 4.02 -1.04
N CYS A 66 8.01 4.42 -1.59
CA CYS A 66 7.99 5.16 -2.85
C CYS A 66 8.16 6.65 -2.57
N ASP A 67 9.23 7.26 -3.09
CA ASP A 67 9.65 8.64 -2.79
C ASP A 67 8.60 9.68 -3.16
N TRP A 68 7.85 9.44 -4.24
CA TRP A 68 6.79 10.32 -4.72
C TRP A 68 5.61 10.44 -3.75
N MET A 69 5.37 9.41 -2.92
CA MET A 69 4.17 9.30 -2.11
C MET A 69 4.31 10.09 -0.81
N SER A 70 3.32 10.92 -0.47
CA SER A 70 3.32 11.66 0.79
C SER A 70 3.25 10.73 2.01
N ASP A 71 3.76 11.18 3.14
CA ASP A 71 3.67 10.40 4.39
C ASP A 71 2.22 10.20 4.85
N ASN A 72 1.32 11.12 4.53
CA ASN A 72 -0.11 11.00 4.85
C ASN A 72 -0.75 9.87 4.04
N LEU A 73 -0.53 9.81 2.73
CA LEU A 73 -1.01 8.71 1.90
C LEU A 73 -0.41 7.36 2.33
N ARG A 74 0.89 7.32 2.66
CA ARG A 74 1.53 6.11 3.21
C ARG A 74 0.88 5.65 4.52
N LYS A 75 0.63 6.57 5.46
CA LYS A 75 -0.02 6.27 6.75
C LYS A 75 -1.44 5.76 6.53
N PHE A 76 -2.21 6.40 5.65
CA PHE A 76 -3.54 5.96 5.26
C PHE A 76 -3.54 4.53 4.71
N LEU A 77 -2.71 4.24 3.71
CA LEU A 77 -2.60 2.90 3.11
C LEU A 77 -2.11 1.82 4.09
N ARG A 78 -1.32 2.21 5.11
CA ARG A 78 -0.89 1.33 6.21
C ARG A 78 -2.02 1.09 7.21
N ALA A 79 -2.81 2.10 7.53
CA ALA A 79 -3.95 1.98 8.42
C ALA A 79 -5.03 1.04 7.86
N LEU A 80 -5.33 1.11 6.56
CA LEU A 80 -6.21 0.13 5.89
C LEU A 80 -5.67 -1.31 6.04
N TYR A 81 -4.36 -1.51 5.86
CA TYR A 81 -3.76 -2.83 6.03
C TYR A 81 -3.76 -3.30 7.48
N ALA A 82 -3.60 -2.39 8.45
CA ALA A 82 -3.69 -2.71 9.87
C ALA A 82 -5.09 -3.20 10.24
N GLN A 83 -6.15 -2.57 9.72
CA GLN A 83 -7.53 -3.04 9.92
C GLN A 83 -7.77 -4.42 9.30
N TYR A 84 -7.21 -4.69 8.11
CA TYR A 84 -7.25 -6.03 7.53
C TYR A 84 -6.59 -7.08 8.45
N ILE A 85 -5.43 -6.77 9.04
CA ILE A 85 -4.76 -7.67 9.99
C ILE A 85 -5.65 -7.91 11.22
N ASP A 86 -6.16 -6.84 11.83
CA ASP A 86 -7.03 -6.92 13.00
C ASP A 86 -8.27 -7.79 12.73
N GLU A 87 -8.91 -7.62 11.59
CA GLU A 87 -10.06 -8.45 11.19
C GLU A 87 -9.66 -9.92 10.95
N TRP A 88 -8.51 -10.16 10.33
CA TRP A 88 -8.02 -11.53 10.13
C TRP A 88 -7.70 -12.22 11.46
N GLU A 89 -7.11 -11.51 12.43
CA GLU A 89 -6.77 -12.06 13.75
C GLU A 89 -8.03 -12.35 14.58
N THR A 90 -8.97 -11.40 14.59
CA THR A 90 -10.19 -11.47 15.39
C THR A 90 -11.25 -12.42 14.81
N SER A 91 -11.32 -12.59 13.47
CA SER A 91 -12.34 -13.43 12.82
C SER A 91 -11.91 -14.89 12.65
N PRO A 92 -12.50 -15.86 13.40
CA PRO A 92 -12.22 -17.28 13.22
C PRO A 92 -12.66 -17.78 11.84
N THR A 93 -13.70 -17.17 11.26
CA THR A 93 -14.22 -17.52 9.94
C THR A 93 -13.21 -17.19 8.85
N ARG A 94 -12.59 -15.99 8.88
CA ARG A 94 -11.54 -15.62 7.91
C ARG A 94 -10.30 -16.50 8.05
N ARG A 95 -9.91 -16.88 9.27
CA ARG A 95 -8.80 -17.84 9.48
C ARG A 95 -9.11 -19.23 8.94
N LYS A 96 -10.36 -19.70 9.07
CA LYS A 96 -10.80 -21.02 8.61
C LYS A 96 -10.92 -21.13 7.08
N LEU A 97 -11.14 -20.02 6.37
CA LEU A 97 -11.31 -19.99 4.90
C LEU A 97 -10.05 -20.36 4.10
N GLY A 98 -8.93 -20.69 4.76
CA GLY A 98 -7.76 -21.26 4.07
C GLY A 98 -6.99 -20.24 3.24
N GLY A 99 -6.56 -19.15 3.86
CA GLY A 99 -5.59 -18.19 3.29
C GLY A 99 -4.26 -18.23 4.04
N SER A 100 -3.18 -17.81 3.39
CA SER A 100 -1.92 -17.53 4.11
C SER A 100 -2.13 -16.43 5.15
N ALA A 101 -1.49 -16.56 6.30
CA ALA A 101 -1.49 -15.51 7.31
C ALA A 101 -1.00 -14.18 6.71
N PRO A 102 -1.49 -13.03 7.22
CA PRO A 102 -0.99 -11.72 6.82
C PRO A 102 0.53 -11.67 6.89
N ARG A 103 1.11 -11.03 5.88
CA ARG A 103 2.57 -10.93 5.74
C ARG A 103 3.12 -10.05 6.85
N GLU A 104 4.20 -10.50 7.49
CA GLU A 104 4.94 -9.68 8.45
C GLU A 104 5.76 -8.66 7.66
N ARG A 105 5.45 -7.37 7.84
CA ARG A 105 6.16 -6.28 7.17
C ARG A 105 7.06 -5.56 8.14
N VAL A 106 8.34 -5.48 7.79
CA VAL A 106 9.39 -4.91 8.64
C VAL A 106 9.93 -3.64 7.97
N THR A 107 10.03 -2.56 8.75
CA THR A 107 10.75 -1.36 8.31
C THR A 107 12.24 -1.58 8.57
N THR A 108 13.09 -1.37 7.57
CA THR A 108 14.54 -1.48 7.69
C THR A 108 15.15 -0.20 8.27
N THR A 109 16.34 -0.33 8.84
CA THR A 109 17.19 0.81 9.25
C THR A 109 18.56 0.66 8.57
N PRO A 110 18.92 1.55 7.62
CA PRO A 110 18.14 2.69 7.14
C PRO A 110 16.88 2.27 6.33
N PRO A 111 15.87 3.15 6.22
CA PRO A 111 14.70 2.88 5.39
C PRO A 111 15.11 2.68 3.93
N LEU A 112 14.59 1.63 3.30
CA LEU A 112 14.70 1.47 1.85
C LEU A 112 13.72 2.43 1.17
N SER A 113 14.20 3.09 0.12
CA SER A 113 13.43 4.03 -0.69
C SER A 113 13.76 3.84 -2.15
N GLU A 114 12.76 4.02 -2.99
CA GLU A 114 12.88 4.01 -4.44
C GLU A 114 11.97 5.09 -5.04
N LEU A 115 12.27 5.50 -6.27
CA LEU A 115 11.44 6.49 -6.96
C LEU A 115 9.99 5.98 -7.11
N GLY A 116 9.83 4.69 -7.47
CA GLY A 116 8.55 4.04 -7.72
C GLY A 116 7.81 4.60 -8.93
N HIS A 117 6.61 4.06 -9.19
CA HIS A 117 5.71 4.59 -10.22
C HIS A 117 4.70 5.56 -9.59
N ALA A 118 4.85 6.85 -9.87
CA ALA A 118 3.92 7.87 -9.38
C ALA A 118 2.53 7.70 -10.01
N ALA A 119 1.50 7.78 -9.18
CA ALA A 119 0.12 7.78 -9.67
C ALA A 119 -0.20 9.11 -10.35
N ILE A 120 -1.02 9.06 -11.40
CA ILE A 120 -1.49 10.23 -12.15
C ILE A 120 -2.89 10.59 -11.64
N GLY A 121 -3.18 11.89 -11.56
CA GLY A 121 -4.52 12.38 -11.22
C GLY A 121 -4.86 12.34 -9.74
N LEU A 122 -3.88 12.33 -8.83
CA LEU A 122 -4.16 12.44 -7.39
C LEU A 122 -4.22 13.91 -6.95
N TRP A 123 -4.78 14.14 -5.76
CA TRP A 123 -4.73 15.44 -5.08
C TRP A 123 -3.32 15.81 -4.68
N CYS A 124 -3.02 17.11 -4.61
CA CYS A 124 -1.69 17.64 -4.32
C CYS A 124 -1.06 17.03 -3.04
N ASN A 125 -1.83 16.91 -1.96
CA ASN A 125 -1.37 16.35 -0.68
C ASN A 125 -1.12 14.82 -0.68
N CYS A 126 -1.38 14.13 -1.79
CA CYS A 126 -0.98 12.73 -1.99
C CYS A 126 0.50 12.59 -2.38
N TYR A 127 1.10 13.66 -2.89
CA TYR A 127 2.48 13.67 -3.35
C TYR A 127 3.41 14.24 -2.28
N ASN A 128 4.65 13.76 -2.26
CA ASN A 128 5.72 14.31 -1.44
C ASN A 128 6.21 15.64 -2.05
N GLU A 129 6.06 16.74 -1.30
CA GLU A 129 6.43 18.09 -1.75
C GLU A 129 7.92 18.20 -2.12
N ALA A 130 8.81 17.57 -1.35
CA ALA A 130 10.23 17.59 -1.65
C ALA A 130 10.54 16.87 -2.97
N TRP A 131 9.82 15.78 -3.26
CA TRP A 131 9.93 15.09 -4.55
C TRP A 131 9.34 15.92 -5.69
N LEU A 132 8.16 16.54 -5.51
CA LEU A 132 7.57 17.42 -6.52
C LEU A 132 8.51 18.57 -6.89
N ALA A 133 9.23 19.14 -5.92
CA ALA A 133 10.20 20.21 -6.15
C ALA A 133 11.41 19.79 -7.02
N THR A 134 11.65 18.48 -7.17
CA THR A 134 12.72 17.96 -8.06
C THR A 134 12.26 17.82 -9.52
N LEU A 135 10.96 17.84 -9.78
CA LEU A 135 10.40 17.59 -11.10
C LEU A 135 10.43 18.85 -11.99
N LYS A 136 10.68 18.63 -13.28
CA LYS A 136 10.54 19.68 -14.30
C LYS A 136 9.07 19.99 -14.54
N ARG A 137 8.79 21.18 -15.06
CA ARG A 137 7.43 21.63 -15.36
C ARG A 137 6.60 20.63 -16.19
N HIS A 138 7.19 20.00 -17.20
CA HIS A 138 6.46 19.04 -18.04
C HIS A 138 6.14 17.73 -17.31
N GLU A 139 7.02 17.28 -16.40
CA GLU A 139 6.79 16.10 -15.56
C GLU A 139 5.66 16.40 -14.57
N LEU A 140 5.67 17.58 -13.93
CA LEU A 140 4.57 18.04 -13.08
C LEU A 140 3.22 18.09 -13.83
N CYS A 141 3.21 18.64 -15.04
CA CYS A 141 1.99 18.67 -15.87
C CYS A 141 1.49 17.26 -16.21
N SER A 142 2.40 16.30 -16.45
CA SER A 142 2.03 14.91 -16.77
C SER A 142 1.38 14.15 -15.62
N LEU A 143 1.59 14.61 -14.38
CA LEU A 143 0.93 14.02 -13.20
C LEU A 143 -0.55 14.39 -13.10
N CYS A 144 -1.03 15.38 -13.86
CA CYS A 144 -2.43 15.85 -13.84
C CYS A 144 -2.95 16.07 -12.41
N ILE A 145 -2.14 16.69 -11.54
CA ILE A 145 -2.45 16.87 -10.12
C ILE A 145 -3.78 17.60 -9.96
N ILE A 146 -4.68 17.01 -9.18
CA ILE A 146 -5.97 17.62 -8.83
C ILE A 146 -5.72 18.69 -7.77
N GLU A 147 -6.25 19.88 -7.98
CA GLU A 147 -6.21 20.96 -6.99
C GLU A 147 -7.03 20.58 -5.73
N GLY A 148 -6.50 20.93 -4.57
CA GLY A 148 -7.14 20.67 -3.28
C GLY A 148 -6.43 19.63 -2.42
N THR A 149 -7.07 19.28 -1.31
CA THR A 149 -6.54 18.43 -0.24
C THR A 149 -7.47 17.25 -0.05
N TYR A 150 -6.96 16.04 -0.26
CA TYR A 150 -7.68 14.81 0.04
C TYR A 150 -7.77 14.57 1.55
N ASP A 151 -8.93 14.16 2.04
CA ASP A 151 -9.13 13.79 3.44
C ASP A 151 -8.77 12.31 3.68
N PHE A 152 -7.69 12.07 4.43
CA PHE A 152 -7.21 10.72 4.77
C PHE A 152 -7.85 10.16 6.05
N THR A 153 -8.89 10.79 6.59
CA THR A 153 -9.52 10.37 7.83
C THR A 153 -10.25 9.05 7.66
N ILE A 154 -9.77 8.01 8.35
CA ILE A 154 -10.47 6.73 8.45
C ILE A 154 -11.39 6.79 9.67
N ARG A 155 -12.70 6.68 9.45
CA ARG A 155 -13.68 6.69 10.53
C ARG A 155 -13.53 5.44 11.40
N PRO A 156 -13.73 5.53 12.73
CA PRO A 156 -13.81 4.34 13.57
C PRO A 156 -14.85 3.37 13.02
N ARG A 157 -14.53 2.08 13.01
CA ARG A 157 -15.50 1.06 12.60
C ARG A 157 -16.72 1.15 13.53
N PRO A 158 -17.95 1.18 12.99
CA PRO A 158 -19.13 1.10 13.83
C PRO A 158 -19.08 -0.22 14.61
N THR A 159 -19.14 -0.13 15.95
CA THR A 159 -19.25 -1.31 16.81
C THR A 159 -20.58 -1.99 16.49
N GLN A 160 -20.54 -3.19 15.89
CA GLN A 160 -21.72 -4.04 15.77
C GLN A 160 -22.07 -4.66 17.11
#